data_AF-A0A8E6B2N8-F1
#
_entry.id   AF-A0A8E6B2N8-F1
#
_cell.length_a   1.000
_cell.length_b   1.000
_cell.length_c   1.000
_cell.angle_alpha   90.00
_cell.angle_beta   90.00
_cell.angle_gamma   90.00
#
_symmetry.space_group_name_H-M   'P 1'
#
loop_
_entity.id
_entity.type
_entity.pdbx_description
1 polymer ?
#
loop_
_entity_poly.entity_id
_entity_poly.type
_entity_poly.pdbx_seq_one_letter_code
_entity_poly.pdbx_strand_id
1 'polypeptide(L)'
;MNPRYIISFGKSAFVGVFPASPDCMAPIPRETSVVLQTERGLEYGLVLGTSDAPATAQRLLLRPFNEQDERKKISIEAREKELFSPISEWCNQVLPSRILLDVELLFDDETVLLFGFWSEADLTEELISSFAQCIRMKPLFYDVQSELIVEKQPAGCGKEGCGSSGGGCSSCGDGKSGCSSGSCSRGSVKDPEEFKDYLLKLREKMVSSPPRTPLLG
;
A
#
# COMPACT_ATOMS: atom_id res chain seq x y z
N MET A 1 -27.45 8.87 12.09
CA MET A 1 -26.03 8.95 11.70
C MET A 1 -25.84 8.07 10.48
N ASN A 2 -25.13 8.55 9.46
CA ASN A 2 -24.83 7.72 8.31
C ASN A 2 -23.85 6.61 8.74
N PRO A 3 -23.99 5.37 8.23
CA PRO A 3 -23.06 4.29 8.53
C PRO A 3 -21.65 4.67 8.07
N ARG A 4 -20.65 4.18 8.80
CA ARG A 4 -19.24 4.41 8.47
C ARG A 4 -18.58 3.10 8.08
N TYR A 5 -17.67 3.19 7.13
CA TYR A 5 -16.99 2.05 6.54
C TYR A 5 -15.48 2.23 6.63
N ILE A 6 -14.77 1.14 6.90
CA ILE A 6 -13.32 1.06 6.73
C ILE A 6 -13.08 0.71 5.26
N ILE A 7 -12.27 1.49 4.58
CA ILE A 7 -12.05 1.35 3.14
C ILE A 7 -10.55 1.42 2.88
N SER A 8 -10.04 0.47 2.09
CA SER A 8 -8.72 0.56 1.46
C SER A 8 -8.87 1.25 0.11
N PHE A 9 -8.07 2.27 -0.19
CA PHE A 9 -8.24 3.11 -1.36
C PHE A 9 -6.91 3.58 -1.94
N GLY A 10 -6.96 3.92 -3.24
CA GLY A 10 -5.79 4.26 -4.03
C GLY A 10 -4.78 3.12 -4.23
N LYS A 11 -3.75 3.35 -5.04
CA LYS A 11 -2.76 2.32 -5.41
C LYS A 11 -1.86 1.92 -4.24
N SER A 12 -1.60 2.86 -3.33
CA SER A 12 -0.86 2.61 -2.09
C SER A 12 -1.67 1.89 -1.01
N ALA A 13 -2.94 1.56 -1.27
CA ALA A 13 -3.84 0.92 -0.31
C ALA A 13 -3.97 1.69 1.01
N PHE A 14 -4.11 3.02 0.93
CA PHE A 14 -4.42 3.86 2.08
C PHE A 14 -5.67 3.34 2.78
N VAL A 15 -5.70 3.37 4.11
CA VAL A 15 -6.86 2.93 4.88
C VAL A 15 -7.49 4.11 5.60
N GLY A 16 -8.80 4.25 5.46
CA GLY A 16 -9.55 5.34 6.08
C GLY A 16 -10.95 4.91 6.51
N VAL A 17 -11.54 5.71 7.41
CA VAL A 17 -12.94 5.59 7.82
C VAL A 17 -13.76 6.63 7.07
N PHE A 18 -14.75 6.15 6.31
CA PHE A 18 -15.59 6.97 5.43
C PHE A 18 -17.04 6.89 5.88
N PRO A 19 -17.70 8.01 6.19
CA PRO A 19 -19.14 8.05 6.32
C PRO A 19 -19.78 7.85 4.94
N ALA A 20 -20.89 7.12 4.86
CA ALA A 20 -21.69 7.06 3.66
C ALA A 20 -22.33 8.43 3.37
N SER A 21 -22.38 8.82 2.10
CA SER A 21 -23.16 9.98 1.66
C SER A 21 -24.66 9.75 1.94
N PRO A 22 -25.46 10.82 2.10
CA PRO A 22 -26.92 10.68 2.25
C PRO A 22 -27.58 9.92 1.10
N ASP A 23 -27.02 10.03 -0.10
CA ASP A 23 -27.53 9.40 -1.33
C ASP A 23 -26.97 7.99 -1.54
N CYS A 24 -26.02 7.54 -0.71
CA CYS A 24 -25.44 6.23 -0.80
C CYS A 24 -26.41 5.18 -0.25
N MET A 25 -26.76 4.20 -1.09
CA MET A 25 -27.55 3.07 -0.65
C MET A 25 -26.73 2.16 0.28
N ALA A 26 -27.05 2.19 1.57
CA ALA A 26 -26.56 1.27 2.59
C ALA A 26 -27.57 0.12 2.84
N PRO A 27 -27.15 -1.06 3.34
CA PRO A 27 -25.79 -1.43 3.71
C PRO A 27 -24.92 -1.85 2.52
N ILE A 28 -23.64 -1.50 2.56
CA ILE A 28 -22.64 -1.94 1.57
C ILE A 28 -21.87 -3.15 2.12
N PRO A 29 -21.82 -4.28 1.40
CA PRO A 29 -21.07 -5.46 1.81
C PRO A 29 -19.56 -5.22 1.85
N ARG A 30 -18.84 -6.04 2.64
CA ARG A 30 -17.38 -6.15 2.54
C ARG A 30 -16.98 -6.59 1.13
N GLU A 31 -15.78 -6.21 0.71
CA GLU A 31 -15.20 -6.52 -0.60
C GLU A 31 -15.93 -5.85 -1.78
N THR A 32 -16.79 -4.87 -1.49
CA THR A 32 -17.45 -4.06 -2.52
C THR A 32 -16.53 -2.93 -2.98
N SER A 33 -16.34 -2.78 -4.28
CA SER A 33 -15.69 -1.61 -4.88
C SER A 33 -16.60 -0.39 -4.81
N VAL A 34 -16.04 0.75 -4.42
CA VAL A 34 -16.78 1.98 -4.11
C VAL A 34 -16.07 3.21 -4.64
N VAL A 35 -16.85 4.23 -4.99
CA VAL A 35 -16.36 5.57 -5.35
C VAL A 35 -16.35 6.44 -4.09
N LEU A 36 -15.24 7.16 -3.91
CA LEU A 36 -14.94 7.94 -2.72
C LEU A 36 -14.65 9.40 -3.11
N GLN A 37 -15.00 10.32 -2.22
CA GLN A 37 -14.43 11.65 -2.19
C GLN A 37 -13.39 11.71 -1.08
N THR A 38 -12.19 12.14 -1.42
CA THR A 38 -11.10 12.42 -0.48
C THR A 38 -10.68 13.89 -0.57
N GLU A 39 -9.75 14.29 0.29
CA GLU A 39 -9.04 15.56 0.22
C GLU A 39 -8.23 15.74 -1.09
N ARG A 40 -7.87 14.64 -1.76
CA ARG A 40 -7.09 14.66 -3.00
C ARG A 40 -7.96 14.81 -4.24
N GLY A 41 -9.16 14.23 -4.22
CA GLY A 41 -10.07 14.22 -5.36
C GLY A 41 -11.08 13.08 -5.27
N LEU A 42 -11.61 12.67 -6.43
CA LEU A 42 -12.40 11.45 -6.53
C LEU A 42 -11.48 10.25 -6.62
N GLU A 43 -11.76 9.23 -5.84
CA GLU A 43 -10.95 8.01 -5.79
C GLU A 43 -11.85 6.77 -5.80
N TYR A 44 -11.23 5.61 -5.93
CA TYR A 44 -11.91 4.34 -5.72
C TYR A 44 -11.22 3.50 -4.66
N GLY A 45 -11.99 2.63 -4.03
CA GLY A 45 -11.50 1.74 -3.00
C GLY A 45 -12.33 0.49 -2.82
N LEU A 46 -11.97 -0.29 -1.82
CA LEU A 46 -12.58 -1.56 -1.44
C LEU A 46 -13.03 -1.51 0.01
N VAL A 47 -14.30 -1.82 0.26
CA VAL A 47 -14.86 -1.87 1.62
C VAL A 47 -14.23 -3.04 2.39
N LEU A 48 -13.60 -2.75 3.52
CA LEU A 48 -13.04 -3.74 4.44
C LEU A 48 -14.03 -4.14 5.55
N GLY A 49 -15.00 -3.29 5.84
CA GLY A 49 -16.05 -3.54 6.83
C GLY A 49 -16.70 -2.25 7.30
N THR A 50 -17.57 -2.36 8.31
CA THR A 50 -18.15 -1.21 9.02
C THR A 50 -17.24 -0.74 10.15
N SER A 51 -17.38 0.52 10.58
CA SER A 51 -16.64 1.07 11.72
C SER A 51 -17.53 1.96 12.56
N ASP A 52 -17.29 1.97 13.87
CA ASP A 52 -17.84 2.97 14.79
C ASP A 52 -16.87 4.13 15.03
N ALA A 53 -15.62 4.02 14.55
CA ALA A 53 -14.58 5.02 14.71
C ALA A 53 -15.00 6.37 14.08
N PRO A 54 -14.47 7.50 14.61
CA PRO A 54 -14.69 8.79 14.00
C PRO A 54 -14.10 8.81 12.58
N ALA A 55 -14.86 9.37 11.64
CA ALA A 55 -14.37 9.62 10.30
C ALA A 55 -13.45 10.85 10.29
N THR A 56 -12.46 10.85 9.40
CA THR A 56 -11.71 12.07 9.08
C THR A 56 -12.63 13.06 8.39
N ALA A 57 -12.51 14.35 8.73
CA ALA A 57 -13.19 15.40 7.98
C ALA A 57 -12.77 15.35 6.49
N GLN A 58 -13.68 15.68 5.58
CA GLN A 58 -13.48 15.72 4.11
C GLN A 58 -13.47 14.37 3.37
N ARG A 59 -13.74 13.25 4.05
CA ARG A 59 -13.88 11.94 3.40
C ARG A 59 -15.34 11.52 3.32
N LEU A 60 -15.75 10.99 2.17
CA LEU A 60 -17.13 10.54 1.94
C LEU A 60 -17.16 9.31 1.02
N LEU A 61 -17.90 8.28 1.40
CA LEU A 61 -18.24 7.16 0.52
C LEU A 61 -19.47 7.59 -0.31
N LEU A 62 -19.30 7.75 -1.62
CA LEU A 62 -20.34 8.27 -2.49
C LEU A 62 -21.35 7.20 -2.89
N ARG A 63 -20.86 6.06 -3.38
CA ARG A 63 -21.68 4.94 -3.88
C ARG A 63 -20.83 3.69 -4.18
N PRO A 64 -21.44 2.50 -4.25
CA PRO A 64 -20.85 1.33 -4.91
C PRO A 64 -20.53 1.61 -6.39
N PHE A 65 -19.60 0.82 -6.93
CA PHE A 65 -19.30 0.78 -8.35
C PHE A 65 -20.53 0.38 -9.16
N ASN A 66 -20.66 0.97 -10.33
CA ASN A 66 -21.53 0.52 -11.41
C ASN A 66 -20.66 0.08 -12.61
N GLU A 67 -21.30 -0.41 -13.68
CA GLU A 67 -20.59 -0.87 -14.88
C GLU A 67 -19.72 0.20 -15.55
N GLN A 68 -20.11 1.47 -15.47
CA GLN A 68 -19.32 2.57 -16.03
C GLN A 68 -18.05 2.81 -15.21
N ASP A 69 -18.12 2.67 -13.87
CA ASP A 69 -16.95 2.81 -13.00
C ASP A 69 -15.95 1.68 -13.20
N GLU A 70 -16.42 0.45 -13.41
CA GLU A 70 -15.54 -0.68 -13.72
C GLU A 70 -14.76 -0.43 -15.01
N ARG A 71 -15.45 0.03 -16.06
CA ARG A 71 -14.79 0.42 -17.33
C ARG A 71 -13.84 1.59 -17.13
N LYS A 72 -14.23 2.57 -16.33
CA LYS A 72 -13.40 3.74 -16.01
C LYS A 72 -12.13 3.33 -15.28
N LYS A 73 -12.23 2.45 -14.28
CA LYS A 73 -11.07 1.90 -13.56
C LYS A 73 -10.08 1.24 -14.53
N ILE A 74 -10.56 0.38 -15.43
CA ILE A 74 -9.71 -0.27 -16.44
C ILE A 74 -9.03 0.78 -17.34
N SER A 75 -9.78 1.80 -17.76
CA SER A 75 -9.25 2.89 -18.58
C SER A 75 -8.18 3.73 -17.86
N ILE A 76 -8.38 3.99 -16.56
CA ILE A 76 -7.42 4.70 -15.71
C ILE A 76 -6.13 3.89 -15.60
N GLU A 77 -6.21 2.62 -15.25
CA GLU A 77 -5.04 1.73 -15.11
C GLU A 77 -4.24 1.60 -16.42
N ALA A 78 -4.90 1.67 -17.57
CA ALA A 78 -4.23 1.73 -18.87
C ALA A 78 -3.53 3.08 -19.10
N ARG A 79 -4.23 4.18 -18.83
CA ARG A 79 -3.72 5.54 -19.01
C ARG A 79 -2.55 5.86 -18.08
N GLU A 80 -2.55 5.35 -16.85
CA GLU A 80 -1.41 5.47 -15.92
C GLU A 80 -0.12 4.93 -16.51
N LYS A 81 -0.17 3.76 -17.16
CA LYS A 81 0.99 3.13 -17.80
C LYS A 81 1.52 4.00 -18.95
N GLU A 82 0.62 4.62 -19.70
CA GLU A 82 0.98 5.55 -20.78
C GLU A 82 1.57 6.85 -20.25
N LEU A 83 1.07 7.35 -19.11
CA LEU A 83 1.54 8.59 -18.46
C LEU A 83 2.88 8.43 -17.74
N PHE A 84 3.21 7.24 -17.25
CA PHE A 84 4.42 7.03 -16.47
C PHE A 84 5.70 7.45 -17.21
N SER A 85 5.87 7.01 -18.45
CA SER A 85 7.08 7.31 -19.24
C SER A 85 7.32 8.82 -19.48
N PRO A 86 6.36 9.59 -20.03
CA PRO A 86 6.56 11.02 -20.25
C PRO A 86 6.73 11.81 -18.95
N ILE A 87 6.02 11.43 -17.88
CA ILE A 87 6.19 12.05 -16.56
C ILE A 87 7.58 11.76 -16.00
N SER A 88 8.04 10.51 -16.09
CA SER A 88 9.38 10.11 -15.66
C SER A 88 10.46 10.89 -16.41
N GLU A 89 10.33 11.04 -17.73
CA GLU A 89 11.24 11.84 -18.54
C GLU A 89 11.27 13.31 -18.11
N TRP A 90 10.10 13.92 -17.89
CA TRP A 90 10.01 15.29 -17.38
C TRP A 90 10.66 15.43 -16.00
N CYS A 91 10.39 14.51 -15.07
CA CYS A 91 10.99 14.49 -13.74
C CYS A 91 12.52 14.39 -13.82
N ASN A 92 13.07 13.54 -14.70
CA ASN A 92 14.51 13.40 -14.85
C ASN A 92 15.19 14.66 -15.41
N GLN A 93 14.48 15.46 -16.21
CA GLN A 93 14.99 16.72 -16.75
C GLN A 93 14.97 17.85 -15.72
N VAL A 94 13.88 17.97 -14.95
CA VAL A 94 13.66 19.11 -14.04
C VAL A 94 14.16 18.82 -12.62
N LEU A 95 14.14 17.55 -12.20
CA LEU A 95 14.53 17.07 -10.87
C LEU A 95 15.52 15.89 -10.97
N PRO A 96 16.71 16.08 -11.56
CA PRO A 96 17.63 14.98 -11.90
C PRO A 96 18.20 14.21 -10.69
N SER A 97 18.10 14.77 -9.49
CA SER A 97 18.52 14.11 -8.24
C SER A 97 17.38 13.40 -7.51
N ARG A 98 16.18 13.36 -8.10
CA ARG A 98 14.99 12.72 -7.54
C ARG A 98 14.58 11.53 -8.39
N ILE A 99 13.91 10.57 -7.76
CA ILE A 99 13.45 9.36 -8.41
C ILE A 99 11.93 9.33 -8.30
N LEU A 100 11.28 9.34 -9.46
CA LEU A 100 9.87 8.98 -9.59
C LEU A 100 9.77 7.45 -9.52
N LEU A 101 8.95 6.96 -8.59
CA LEU A 101 8.71 5.54 -8.39
C LEU A 101 7.47 5.07 -9.13
N ASP A 102 6.38 5.84 -9.04
CA ASP A 102 5.10 5.46 -9.61
C ASP A 102 4.21 6.69 -9.85
N VAL A 103 3.17 6.49 -10.66
CA VAL A 103 2.10 7.46 -10.85
C VAL A 103 0.75 6.79 -10.61
N GLU A 104 -0.18 7.55 -10.05
CA GLU A 104 -1.57 7.15 -9.88
C GLU A 104 -2.46 8.27 -10.41
N LEU A 105 -3.38 7.90 -11.29
CA LEU A 105 -4.37 8.80 -11.84
C LEU A 105 -5.64 8.67 -11.01
N LEU A 106 -6.08 9.78 -10.41
CA LEU A 106 -7.29 9.76 -9.60
C LEU A 106 -8.53 9.55 -10.48
N PHE A 107 -9.62 9.14 -9.82
CA PHE A 107 -10.89 8.83 -10.45
C PHE A 107 -11.62 10.06 -11.00
N ASP A 108 -11.05 11.25 -10.86
CA ASP A 108 -11.53 12.50 -11.47
C ASP A 108 -10.96 12.74 -12.89
N ASP A 109 -10.02 11.93 -13.37
CA ASP A 109 -9.29 12.09 -14.65
C ASP A 109 -8.45 13.37 -14.79
N GLU A 110 -8.38 14.19 -13.74
CA GLU A 110 -7.75 15.51 -13.74
C GLU A 110 -6.53 15.57 -12.82
N THR A 111 -6.48 14.73 -11.79
CA THR A 111 -5.44 14.74 -10.77
C THR A 111 -4.51 13.54 -10.93
N VAL A 112 -3.19 13.79 -10.92
CA VAL A 112 -2.16 12.74 -10.93
C VAL A 112 -1.34 12.82 -9.65
N LEU A 113 -1.28 11.71 -8.92
CA LEU A 113 -0.45 11.52 -7.75
C LEU A 113 0.90 10.93 -8.17
N LEU A 114 1.98 11.61 -7.79
CA LEU A 114 3.36 11.31 -8.15
C LEU A 114 4.07 10.73 -6.92
N PHE A 115 4.34 9.43 -6.94
CA PHE A 115 5.07 8.77 -5.86
C PHE A 115 6.57 8.85 -6.14
N GLY A 116 7.32 9.40 -5.21
CA GLY A 116 8.76 9.52 -5.37
C GLY A 116 9.43 9.98 -4.09
N PHE A 117 10.74 10.20 -4.21
CA PHE A 117 11.53 10.83 -3.16
C PHE A 117 11.56 12.32 -3.45
N TRP A 118 10.90 13.12 -2.62
CA TRP A 118 10.81 14.57 -2.79
C TRP A 118 11.20 15.27 -1.49
N SER A 119 11.70 16.51 -1.58
CA SER A 119 11.75 17.42 -0.45
C SER A 119 10.91 18.66 -0.75
N GLU A 120 10.39 19.34 0.28
CA GLU A 120 9.60 20.57 0.09
C GLU A 120 10.37 21.63 -0.72
N ALA A 121 11.71 21.67 -0.58
CA ALA A 121 12.57 22.60 -1.32
C ALA A 121 12.63 22.29 -2.83
N ASP A 122 12.29 21.08 -3.26
CA ASP A 122 12.29 20.71 -4.68
C ASP A 122 11.01 21.12 -5.40
N LEU A 123 9.91 21.36 -4.67
CA LEU A 123 8.57 21.52 -5.21
C LEU A 123 8.13 22.99 -5.20
N THR A 124 8.80 23.82 -5.98
CA THR A 124 8.41 25.24 -6.11
C THR A 124 7.09 25.40 -6.87
N GLU A 125 6.37 26.50 -6.65
CA GLU A 125 5.12 26.79 -7.36
C GLU A 125 5.31 26.85 -8.89
N GLU A 126 6.46 27.36 -9.35
CA GLU A 126 6.80 27.42 -10.78
C GLU A 126 6.97 26.02 -11.37
N LEU A 127 7.59 25.11 -10.63
CA LEU A 127 7.77 23.72 -11.05
C LEU A 127 6.43 22.99 -11.14
N ILE A 128 5.59 23.16 -10.12
CA ILE A 128 4.22 22.61 -10.08
C ILE A 128 3.38 23.16 -11.25
N SER A 129 3.46 24.47 -11.50
CA SER A 129 2.76 25.11 -12.62
C SER A 129 3.29 24.62 -13.98
N SER A 130 4.61 24.49 -14.12
CA SER A 130 5.25 23.96 -15.34
C SER A 130 4.79 22.54 -15.63
N PHE A 131 4.74 21.68 -14.61
CA PHE A 131 4.18 20.33 -14.73
C PHE A 131 2.73 20.38 -15.23
N ALA A 132 1.88 21.17 -14.56
CA ALA A 132 0.46 21.26 -14.89
C ALA A 132 0.23 21.73 -16.33
N GLN A 133 1.09 22.61 -16.86
CA GLN A 133 1.03 23.07 -18.25
C GLN A 133 1.48 21.98 -19.24
N CYS A 134 2.56 21.25 -18.92
CA CYS A 134 3.12 20.21 -19.79
C CYS A 134 2.21 18.97 -19.86
N ILE A 135 1.76 18.48 -18.71
CA ILE A 135 1.00 17.23 -18.59
C ILE A 135 -0.51 17.47 -18.65
N ARG A 136 -0.97 18.72 -18.48
CA ARG A 136 -2.39 19.13 -18.47
C ARG A 136 -3.21 18.43 -17.38
N MET A 137 -2.58 18.21 -16.23
CA MET A 137 -3.16 17.55 -15.07
C MET A 137 -2.70 18.26 -13.80
N LYS A 138 -3.49 18.19 -12.74
CA LYS A 138 -3.10 18.69 -11.42
C LYS A 138 -2.15 17.68 -10.76
N PRO A 139 -0.87 18.03 -10.52
CA PRO A 139 0.02 17.13 -9.79
C PRO A 139 -0.23 17.20 -8.29
N LEU A 140 -0.21 16.04 -7.64
CA LEU A 140 -0.02 15.90 -6.21
C LEU A 140 1.27 15.11 -6.00
N PHE A 141 2.18 15.63 -5.20
CA PHE A 141 3.45 14.95 -4.92
C PHE A 141 3.34 14.21 -3.60
N TYR A 142 3.67 12.92 -3.62
CA TYR A 142 3.66 12.07 -2.46
C TYR A 142 5.07 11.58 -2.15
N ASP A 143 5.65 12.08 -1.05
CA ASP A 143 6.97 11.67 -0.60
C ASP A 143 6.90 10.38 0.22
N VAL A 144 7.50 9.32 -0.34
CA VAL A 144 7.52 7.99 0.29
C VAL A 144 8.41 7.93 1.54
N GLN A 145 9.31 8.90 1.76
CA GLN A 145 10.14 8.94 2.97
C GLN A 145 9.37 9.41 4.21
N SER A 146 8.40 10.29 4.04
CA SER A 146 7.57 10.80 5.14
C SER A 146 6.88 9.70 5.95
N GLU A 147 6.53 8.55 5.34
CA GLU A 147 5.92 7.41 6.05
C GLU A 147 6.92 6.50 6.76
N LEU A 148 8.21 6.55 6.40
CA LEU A 148 9.25 5.74 7.07
C LEU A 148 9.61 6.30 8.45
N ILE A 149 9.19 7.53 8.75
CA ILE A 149 9.36 8.20 10.03
C ILE A 149 8.09 8.01 10.89
N VAL A 150 7.54 6.79 10.91
CA VAL A 150 6.72 6.39 12.07
C VAL A 150 7.72 6.16 13.20
N GLU A 151 7.71 7.07 14.17
CA GLU A 151 8.43 6.91 15.43
C GLU A 151 8.28 5.47 15.89
N LYS A 152 9.43 4.83 16.08
CA LYS A 152 9.58 3.49 16.62
C LYS A 152 9.13 3.52 18.08
N GLN A 153 7.85 3.74 18.34
CA GLN A 153 7.27 3.42 19.62
C GLN A 153 7.47 1.92 19.79
N PRO A 154 8.10 1.46 20.88
CA PRO A 154 8.19 0.04 21.16
C PRO A 154 6.77 -0.45 21.43
N ALA A 155 6.08 -0.88 20.38
CA ALA A 155 4.78 -1.52 20.46
C ALA A 155 4.99 -2.90 21.08
N GLY A 156 5.09 -2.93 22.40
CA GLY A 156 4.76 -4.12 23.17
C GLY A 156 3.27 -4.43 23.00
N CYS A 157 2.87 -5.70 23.06
CA CYS A 157 1.50 -6.13 22.77
C CYS A 157 0.47 -5.75 23.87
N GLY A 158 0.68 -4.62 24.57
CA GLY A 158 -0.21 -4.10 25.61
C GLY A 158 -0.33 -4.97 26.87
N LYS A 159 0.46 -6.05 26.97
CA LYS A 159 0.61 -6.86 28.19
C LYS A 159 1.94 -6.55 28.86
N GLU A 160 1.94 -6.40 30.18
CA GLU A 160 3.16 -6.32 30.97
C GLU A 160 4.08 -7.51 30.62
N GLY A 161 5.32 -7.22 30.19
CA GLY A 161 6.31 -8.23 29.79
C GLY A 161 6.29 -8.67 28.32
N CYS A 162 5.40 -8.12 27.48
CA CYS A 162 5.37 -8.41 26.05
C CYS A 162 6.02 -7.28 25.26
N GLY A 163 7.31 -7.40 24.94
CA GLY A 163 8.02 -6.50 24.02
C GLY A 163 9.32 -5.92 24.59
N SER A 164 10.44 -6.47 24.12
CA SER A 164 11.79 -5.87 24.13
C SER A 164 12.50 -5.63 25.46
N SER A 165 13.06 -6.70 26.02
CA SER A 165 14.48 -6.76 26.43
C SER A 165 14.88 -8.21 26.72
N GLY A 166 15.10 -8.99 25.66
CA GLY A 166 15.59 -10.37 25.75
C GLY A 166 14.54 -11.40 26.18
N GLY A 167 14.00 -12.14 25.23
CA GLY A 167 13.11 -13.27 25.54
C GLY A 167 12.31 -13.69 24.33
N GLY A 168 12.54 -14.93 23.88
CA GLY A 168 11.72 -15.57 22.86
C GLY A 168 10.28 -15.78 23.33
N CYS A 169 9.41 -16.03 22.35
CA CYS A 169 8.02 -16.43 22.54
C CYS A 169 7.93 -17.57 23.58
N SER A 170 7.33 -17.29 24.73
CA SER A 170 7.14 -18.24 25.84
C SER A 170 5.67 -18.70 25.95
N SER A 171 4.88 -18.53 24.88
CA SER A 171 3.51 -19.04 24.85
C SER A 171 3.48 -20.41 24.16
N CYS A 172 3.86 -21.44 24.91
CA CYS A 172 3.50 -22.85 24.75
C CYS A 172 3.92 -23.59 26.04
N GLY A 173 3.30 -23.23 27.15
CA GLY A 173 3.32 -24.03 28.37
C GLY A 173 2.28 -25.14 28.24
N ASP A 174 2.71 -26.30 27.76
CA ASP A 174 2.44 -27.63 28.34
C ASP A 174 2.61 -28.74 27.29
N GLY A 175 3.60 -29.61 27.52
CA GLY A 175 3.65 -30.95 26.92
C GLY A 175 4.24 -31.05 25.50
N LYS A 176 5.56 -31.24 25.41
CA LYS A 176 6.24 -31.99 24.33
C LYS A 176 5.79 -31.69 22.87
N SER A 177 5.91 -30.45 22.42
CA SER A 177 6.08 -30.16 20.98
C SER A 177 6.70 -28.77 20.82
N GLY A 178 8.02 -28.70 21.03
CA GLY A 178 8.78 -27.52 20.64
C GLY A 178 8.96 -27.53 19.13
N CYS A 179 8.68 -26.41 18.46
CA CYS A 179 9.06 -26.19 17.07
C CYS A 179 10.60 -26.20 16.97
N SER A 180 11.18 -27.38 16.79
CA SER A 180 12.57 -27.57 16.37
C SER A 180 12.67 -27.25 14.88
N SER A 181 12.52 -25.97 14.55
CA SER A 181 12.88 -25.42 13.25
C SER A 181 13.43 -24.02 13.52
N GLY A 182 14.72 -23.94 13.86
CA GLY A 182 15.42 -22.71 14.21
C GLY A 182 15.48 -21.70 13.06
N SER A 183 14.37 -21.03 12.78
CA SER A 183 14.26 -20.03 11.71
C SER A 183 14.06 -18.60 12.22
N CYS A 184 14.12 -18.36 13.53
CA CYS A 184 13.91 -17.04 14.12
C CYS A 184 14.96 -16.71 15.18
N SER A 185 16.23 -16.71 14.79
CA SER A 185 17.29 -16.08 15.55
C SER A 185 18.32 -15.53 14.58
N ARG A 186 18.44 -14.19 14.58
CA ARG A 186 19.58 -13.36 14.12
C ARG A 186 20.54 -14.05 13.16
N GLY A 187 20.58 -13.56 11.92
CA GLY A 187 21.53 -13.94 10.88
C GLY A 187 23.00 -13.71 11.25
N SER A 188 23.52 -14.51 12.17
CA SER A 188 24.94 -14.78 12.32
C SER A 188 25.12 -16.25 11.96
N VAL A 189 25.42 -16.49 10.69
CA VAL A 189 25.97 -17.77 10.26
C VAL A 189 27.30 -17.94 10.99
N LYS A 190 27.46 -19.00 11.79
CA LYS A 190 28.70 -19.24 12.55
C LYS A 190 29.89 -19.56 11.64
N ASP A 191 29.63 -20.17 10.50
CA ASP A 191 30.64 -20.49 9.48
C ASP A 191 30.06 -20.34 8.06
N PRO A 192 30.62 -19.44 7.22
CA PRO A 192 30.15 -19.20 5.86
C PRO A 192 30.17 -20.45 4.95
N GLU A 193 31.09 -21.39 5.17
CA GLU A 193 31.20 -22.60 4.35
C GLU A 193 30.10 -23.60 4.70
N GLU A 194 29.72 -23.71 5.98
CA GLU A 194 28.59 -24.55 6.40
C GLU A 194 27.26 -24.07 5.79
N PHE A 195 27.10 -22.75 5.63
CA PHE A 195 25.93 -22.18 4.99
C PHE A 195 25.89 -22.41 3.48
N LYS A 196 27.04 -22.32 2.80
CA LYS A 196 27.13 -22.69 1.37
C LYS A 196 26.75 -24.15 1.17
N ASP A 197 27.28 -25.05 1.99
CA ASP A 197 26.97 -26.48 1.94
C ASP A 197 25.49 -26.76 2.21
N TYR A 198 24.89 -26.03 3.16
CA TYR A 198 23.46 -26.09 3.43
C TYR A 198 22.64 -25.67 2.21
N LEU A 199 22.99 -24.55 1.57
CA LEU A 199 22.29 -24.06 0.37
C LEU A 199 22.45 -25.01 -0.83
N LEU A 200 23.63 -25.61 -1.01
CA LEU A 200 23.87 -26.61 -2.06
C LEU A 200 22.97 -27.84 -1.88
N LYS A 201 22.89 -28.37 -0.65
CA LYS A 201 21.99 -29.50 -0.32
C LYS A 201 20.52 -29.15 -0.53
N LEU A 202 20.12 -27.90 -0.25
CA LEU A 202 18.76 -27.44 -0.47
C LEU A 202 18.41 -27.39 -1.97
N ARG A 203 19.36 -26.93 -2.79
CA ARG A 203 19.21 -26.91 -4.25
C ARG A 203 19.07 -28.31 -4.81
N GLU A 204 19.90 -29.27 -4.37
CA GLU A 204 19.79 -30.67 -4.76
C GLU A 204 18.43 -31.27 -4.39
N LYS A 205 17.89 -30.94 -3.21
CA LYS A 205 16.54 -31.36 -2.80
C LYS A 205 15.44 -30.74 -3.67
N MET A 206 15.58 -29.49 -4.08
CA MET A 206 14.59 -28.86 -4.97
C MET A 206 14.64 -29.45 -6.39
N VAL A 207 15.82 -29.83 -6.88
CA VAL A 207 15.99 -30.45 -8.20
C VAL A 207 15.55 -31.92 -8.20
N SER A 208 15.76 -32.64 -7.11
CA SER A 208 15.35 -34.05 -6.96
C SER A 208 13.90 -34.23 -6.51
N SER A 209 13.24 -33.14 -6.07
CA SER A 209 11.81 -33.20 -5.75
C SER A 209 10.98 -33.38 -7.03
N PRO A 210 10.00 -34.28 -7.04
CA PRO A 210 9.14 -34.47 -8.20
C PRO A 210 8.39 -33.17 -8.53
N PRO A 211 8.06 -32.92 -9.81
CA PRO A 211 7.35 -31.72 -10.22
C PRO A 211 6.04 -31.62 -9.42
N ARG A 212 5.80 -30.43 -8.85
CA ARG A 212 4.57 -30.13 -8.12
C ARG A 212 3.40 -30.40 -9.05
N THR A 213 2.55 -31.35 -8.70
CA THR A 213 1.33 -31.64 -9.43
C THR A 213 0.43 -30.40 -9.34
N PRO A 214 0.03 -29.77 -10.45
CA PRO A 214 -0.93 -28.69 -10.39
C PRO A 214 -2.23 -29.24 -9.81
N LEU A 215 -2.76 -28.57 -8.78
CA LEU A 215 -4.09 -28.85 -8.28
C LEU A 215 -5.08 -28.38 -9.35
N LEU A 216 -5.44 -29.29 -10.25
CA LEU A 216 -6.66 -29.18 -11.03
C LEU A 216 -7.76 -29.83 -10.19
N GLY A 217 -8.64 -28.99 -9.63
CA GLY A 217 -9.77 -29.37 -8.79
C GLY A 217 -10.38 -28.14 -8.16
#